data_AF-A0A9E1NP86-F1
#
_entry.id   AF-A0A9E1NP86-F1
#
_cell.length_a   1.000
_cell.length_b   1.000
_cell.length_c   1.000
_cell.angle_alpha   90.00
_cell.angle_beta   90.00
_cell.angle_gamma   90.00
#
_symmetry.space_group_name_H-M   'P 1'
#
loop_
_entity.id
_entity.type
_entity.pdbx_description
1 polymer ?
#
loop_
_entity_poly.entity_id
_entity_poly.type
_entity_poly.pdbx_seq_one_letter_code
_entity_poly.pdbx_strand_id
1 'polypeptide(L)'
;MTIIDRYIFKSIFQTTLIVLFVFIAFSGFIDFVSQTDDIGTGNYGVTEAIQYTILKLPSSIFKLLSIIVLIGSLLGLGNLSKNNELLILLSSGIKMRRLGFSVLISGFILCFLSTLVGEYF
;
A
#
# COMPACT_ATOMS: atom_id res chain seq x y z
N MET A 1 -2.53 -22.14 -4.18
CA MET A 1 -2.55 -21.47 -2.85
C MET A 1 -3.31 -22.33 -1.87
N THR A 2 -2.68 -22.68 -0.74
CA THR A 2 -3.34 -23.30 0.40
C THR A 2 -4.15 -22.24 1.18
N ILE A 3 -5.03 -22.66 2.09
CA ILE A 3 -5.88 -21.74 2.88
C ILE A 3 -5.03 -20.70 3.64
N ILE A 4 -3.88 -21.14 4.17
CA ILE A 4 -2.92 -20.29 4.90
C ILE A 4 -2.29 -19.24 3.98
N ASP A 5 -1.94 -19.61 2.74
CA ASP A 5 -1.35 -18.66 1.79
C ASP A 5 -2.32 -17.53 1.45
N ARG A 6 -3.60 -17.88 1.24
CA ARG A 6 -4.65 -16.90 0.98
C ARG A 6 -4.88 -15.99 2.20
N TYR A 7 -4.78 -16.54 3.40
CA TYR A 7 -4.95 -15.80 4.64
C TYR A 7 -3.83 -14.78 4.86
N ILE A 8 -2.57 -15.21 4.71
CA ILE A 8 -1.39 -14.32 4.80
C ILE A 8 -1.46 -13.24 3.72
N PHE A 9 -1.77 -13.62 2.47
CA PHE A 9 -1.94 -12.66 1.38
C PHE A 9 -3.03 -11.64 1.70
N LYS A 10 -4.20 -12.07 2.18
CA LYS A 10 -5.31 -11.17 2.51
C LYS A 10 -4.93 -10.19 3.62
N SER A 11 -4.22 -10.64 4.65
CA SER A 11 -3.74 -9.78 5.74
C SER A 11 -2.76 -8.71 5.23
N ILE A 12 -1.76 -9.12 4.44
CA ILE A 12 -0.79 -8.19 3.83
C ILE A 12 -1.48 -7.22 2.86
N PHE A 13 -2.40 -7.71 2.04
CA PHE A 13 -3.13 -6.89 1.07
C PHE A 13 -4.01 -5.84 1.76
N GLN A 14 -4.75 -6.22 2.80
CA GLN A 14 -5.59 -5.29 3.57
C GLN A 14 -4.77 -4.22 4.27
N THR A 15 -3.67 -4.60 4.92
CA THR A 15 -2.78 -3.65 5.60
C THR A 15 -2.08 -2.72 4.61
N THR A 16 -1.66 -3.24 3.44
CA THR A 16 -1.12 -2.42 2.35
C THR A 16 -2.14 -1.41 1.83
N LEU A 17 -3.41 -1.78 1.66
CA LEU A 17 -4.47 -0.86 1.26
C LEU A 17 -4.71 0.25 2.29
N ILE A 18 -4.66 -0.08 3.59
CA ILE A 18 -4.78 0.91 4.66
C ILE A 18 -3.62 1.91 4.59
N VAL A 19 -2.38 1.42 4.45
CA VAL A 19 -1.20 2.30 4.31
C VAL A 19 -1.31 3.16 3.05
N LEU A 20 -1.73 2.58 1.93
CA LEU A 20 -1.94 3.32 0.68
C LEU A 20 -2.98 4.43 0.86
N PHE A 21 -4.10 4.17 1.53
CA PHE A 21 -5.10 5.19 1.83
C PHE A 21 -4.54 6.34 2.68
N VAL A 22 -3.75 6.03 3.71
CA VAL A 22 -3.10 7.04 4.54
C VAL A 22 -2.14 7.90 3.71
N PHE A 23 -1.34 7.28 2.82
CA PHE A 23 -0.43 8.00 1.94
C PHE A 23 -1.16 8.88 0.92
N ILE A 24 -2.29 8.42 0.37
CA ILE A 24 -3.13 9.24 -0.51
C ILE A 24 -3.65 10.48 0.21
N ALA A 25 -4.21 10.30 1.40
CA ALA A 25 -4.74 11.40 2.19
C ALA A 25 -3.63 12.40 2.55
N PHE A 26 -2.46 11.89 2.96
CA PHE A 26 -1.33 12.72 3.35
C PHE A 26 -0.72 13.48 2.16
N SER A 27 -0.44 12.79 1.05
CA SER A 27 0.11 13.43 -0.15
C SER A 27 -0.87 14.42 -0.76
N GLY A 28 -2.15 14.04 -0.86
CA GLY A 28 -3.19 14.91 -1.39
C GLY A 28 -3.37 16.18 -0.56
N PHE A 29 -3.28 16.06 0.77
CA PHE A 29 -3.32 17.22 1.65
C PHE A 29 -2.12 18.15 1.44
N ILE A 30 -0.90 17.60 1.39
CA ILE A 30 0.31 18.40 1.15
C ILE A 30 0.24 19.11 -0.21
N ASP A 31 -0.13 18.39 -1.27
CA ASP A 31 -0.24 18.94 -2.61
C ASP A 31 -1.33 20.04 -2.66
N PHE A 32 -2.48 19.82 -2.05
CA PHE A 32 -3.54 20.84 -1.98
C PHE A 32 -3.12 22.10 -1.21
N VAL A 33 -2.43 21.94 -0.08
CA VAL A 33 -1.91 23.08 0.69
C VAL A 33 -0.86 23.83 -0.12
N SER A 34 0.02 23.13 -0.84
CA SER A 34 1.02 23.77 -1.71
C SER A 34 0.41 24.59 -2.84
N GLN A 35 -0.79 24.21 -3.29
CA GLN A 35 -1.51 24.96 -4.32
C GLN A 35 -2.19 26.22 -3.78
N THR A 36 -2.38 26.34 -2.46
CA THR A 36 -3.19 27.41 -1.85
C THR A 36 -2.63 28.80 -2.13
N ASP A 37 -1.30 28.92 -2.23
CA ASP A 37 -0.63 30.20 -2.53
C ASP A 37 -0.88 30.69 -3.97
N ASP A 38 -1.15 29.75 -4.90
CA ASP A 38 -1.42 30.06 -6.32
C ASP A 38 -2.91 30.30 -6.60
N ILE A 39 -3.80 29.94 -5.66
CA ILE A 39 -5.24 30.16 -5.78
C ILE A 39 -5.54 31.66 -5.78
N GLY A 40 -6.11 32.15 -6.88
CA GLY A 40 -6.40 33.58 -7.08
C GLY A 40 -5.43 34.30 -8.02
N THR A 41 -4.43 33.60 -8.58
CA THR A 41 -3.60 34.14 -9.67
C THR A 41 -4.20 33.76 -11.04
N GLY A 42 -4.86 34.72 -11.70
CA GLY A 42 -5.49 34.50 -13.00
C GLY A 42 -6.83 33.73 -12.91
N ASN A 43 -7.01 32.71 -13.76
CA ASN A 43 -8.23 31.90 -13.83
C ASN A 43 -8.12 30.60 -12.99
N TYR A 44 -7.22 30.58 -12.00
CA TYR A 44 -6.94 29.40 -11.17
C TYR A 44 -7.66 29.52 -9.82
N GLY A 45 -8.76 28.78 -9.68
CA GLY A 45 -9.58 28.68 -8.48
C GLY A 45 -9.38 27.36 -7.72
N VAL A 46 -10.21 27.18 -6.70
CA VAL A 46 -10.18 25.99 -5.82
C VAL A 46 -10.51 24.71 -6.60
N THR A 47 -11.35 24.80 -7.63
CA THR A 47 -11.73 23.65 -8.46
C THR A 47 -10.58 23.15 -9.32
N GLU A 48 -9.78 24.04 -9.93
CA GLU A 48 -8.57 23.66 -10.65
C GLU A 48 -7.54 23.04 -9.70
N ALA A 49 -7.38 23.60 -8.50
CA ALA A 49 -6.47 23.05 -7.49
C ALA A 49 -6.84 21.61 -7.09
N ILE A 50 -8.13 21.32 -6.88
CA ILE A 50 -8.58 19.95 -6.56
C ILE A 50 -8.33 19.00 -7.74
N GLN A 51 -8.64 19.43 -8.97
CA GLN A 51 -8.38 18.62 -10.16
C GLN A 51 -6.89 18.32 -10.32
N TYR A 52 -6.03 19.32 -10.14
CA TYR A 52 -4.59 19.17 -10.18
C TYR A 52 -4.09 18.16 -9.13
N THR A 53 -4.54 18.29 -7.88
CA THR A 53 -4.17 17.35 -6.82
C THR A 53 -4.59 15.92 -7.17
N ILE A 54 -5.82 15.71 -7.65
CA ILE A 54 -6.30 14.38 -8.05
C ILE A 54 -5.49 13.79 -9.20
N LEU A 55 -5.13 14.60 -10.20
CA LEU A 55 -4.28 14.18 -11.33
C LEU A 55 -2.85 13.84 -10.89
N LYS A 56 -2.33 14.50 -9.86
CA LYS A 56 -0.97 14.31 -9.35
C LYS A 56 -0.86 13.11 -8.40
N LEU A 57 -1.94 12.76 -7.70
CA LEU A 57 -2.00 11.65 -6.73
C LEU A 57 -1.43 10.32 -7.26
N PRO A 58 -1.80 9.82 -8.46
CA PRO A 58 -1.26 8.56 -8.99
C PRO A 58 0.27 8.56 -9.06
N SER A 59 0.87 9.62 -9.61
CA SER A 59 2.33 9.77 -9.70
C SER A 59 2.98 9.80 -8.32
N SER A 60 2.38 10.47 -7.34
CA SER A 60 2.90 10.51 -5.96
C SER A 60 2.87 9.13 -5.30
N ILE A 61 1.79 8.37 -5.47
CA ILE A 61 1.67 6.99 -4.98
C ILE A 61 2.74 6.10 -5.62
N PHE A 62 2.97 6.24 -6.93
CA PHE A 62 3.97 5.44 -7.65
C PHE A 62 5.37 5.57 -7.08
N LYS A 63 5.79 6.80 -6.82
CA LYS A 63 7.10 7.10 -6.25
C LYS A 63 7.29 6.47 -4.86
N LEU A 64 6.20 6.30 -4.12
CA LEU A 64 6.20 5.80 -2.74
C LEU A 64 5.74 4.35 -2.62
N LEU A 65 5.46 3.68 -3.75
CA LEU A 65 4.78 2.39 -3.73
C LEU A 65 5.62 1.30 -3.04
N SER A 66 6.92 1.25 -3.30
CA SER A 66 7.83 0.31 -2.62
C SER A 66 7.82 0.49 -1.09
N ILE A 67 7.73 1.73 -0.62
CA ILE A 67 7.65 2.06 0.81
C ILE A 67 6.29 1.64 1.38
N ILE A 68 5.19 1.93 0.66
CA ILE A 68 3.83 1.54 1.04
C ILE A 68 3.72 0.01 1.18
N VAL A 69 4.23 -0.75 0.21
CA VAL A 69 4.21 -2.22 0.23
C VAL A 69 5.09 -2.76 1.36
N LEU A 70 6.26 -2.16 1.61
CA LEU A 70 7.13 -2.56 2.70
C LEU A 70 6.43 -2.38 4.06
N ILE A 71 5.89 -1.19 4.33
CA ILE A 71 5.17 -0.89 5.57
C ILE A 71 3.93 -1.77 5.70
N GLY A 72 3.15 -1.92 4.63
CA GLY A 72 1.97 -2.79 4.58
C GLY A 72 2.31 -4.24 4.94
N SER A 73 3.37 -4.79 4.36
CA SER A 73 3.81 -6.16 4.65
C SER A 73 4.28 -6.34 6.10
N LEU A 74 5.01 -5.36 6.65
CA LEU A 74 5.44 -5.36 8.05
C LEU A 74 4.26 -5.28 9.01
N LEU A 75 3.27 -4.43 8.73
CA LEU A 75 2.06 -4.33 9.56
C LEU A 75 1.19 -5.58 9.45
N GLY A 76 1.05 -6.14 8.26
CA GLY A 76 0.33 -7.40 8.03
C GLY A 76 0.93 -8.53 8.84
N LEU A 77 2.21 -8.83 8.62
CA LEU A 77 2.95 -9.85 9.37
C LEU A 77 3.01 -9.55 10.87
N GLY A 78 3.16 -8.27 11.24
CA GLY A 78 3.15 -7.80 12.63
C GLY A 78 1.82 -8.11 13.34
N ASN A 79 0.68 -7.93 12.66
CA ASN A 79 -0.62 -8.29 13.20
C ASN A 79 -0.77 -9.81 13.41
N LEU A 80 -0.36 -10.62 12.43
CA LEU A 80 -0.31 -12.08 12.57
C LEU A 80 0.59 -12.52 13.73
N SER A 81 1.71 -11.82 13.94
CA SER A 81 2.64 -12.11 15.04
C SER A 81 2.07 -11.70 16.39
N LYS A 82 1.41 -10.53 16.46
CA LYS A 82 0.81 -9.99 17.69
C LYS A 82 -0.32 -10.88 18.21
N ASN A 83 -1.09 -11.48 17.31
CA ASN A 83 -2.16 -12.43 17.66
C ASN A 83 -1.64 -13.86 17.89
N ASN A 84 -0.32 -14.09 17.90
CA ASN A 84 0.32 -15.41 17.99
C ASN A 84 -0.06 -16.39 16.87
N GLU A 85 -0.69 -15.95 15.78
CA GLU A 85 -1.11 -16.82 14.67
C GLU A 85 0.08 -17.44 13.94
N LEU A 86 1.13 -16.66 13.72
CA LEU A 86 2.40 -17.16 13.17
C LEU A 86 3.02 -18.25 14.06
N LEU A 87 2.95 -18.09 15.38
CA LEU A 87 3.51 -19.03 16.33
C LEU A 87 2.69 -20.33 16.41
N ILE A 88 1.36 -20.23 16.32
CA ILE A 88 0.45 -21.38 16.22
C ILE A 88 0.70 -22.19 14.95
N LEU A 89 0.93 -21.52 13.81
CA LEU A 89 1.25 -22.21 12.56
C LEU A 89 2.58 -22.97 12.67
N LEU A 90 3.60 -22.36 13.27
CA LEU A 90 4.90 -23.00 13.49
C LEU A 90 4.80 -24.21 14.43
N SER A 91 4.05 -24.10 15.52
CA SER A 91 3.86 -25.20 16.48
C SER A 91 3.02 -26.35 15.91
N SER A 92 2.16 -26.08 14.92
CA SER A 92 1.42 -27.11 14.18
C SER A 92 2.26 -27.93 13.18
N GLY A 93 3.58 -27.69 13.12
CA GLY A 93 4.51 -28.42 12.25
C GLY A 93 4.78 -27.76 10.91
N ILE A 94 4.34 -26.52 10.68
CA ILE A 94 4.64 -25.77 9.47
C ILE A 94 6.07 -25.23 9.56
N LYS A 95 6.89 -25.55 8.55
CA LYS A 95 8.27 -25.04 8.45
C LYS A 95 8.27 -23.52 8.21
N MET A 96 9.14 -22.80 8.91
CA MET A 96 9.37 -21.35 8.72
C MET A 96 9.64 -20.99 7.25
N ARG A 97 10.39 -21.83 6.53
CA ARG A 97 10.69 -21.62 5.09
C ARG A 97 9.44 -21.60 4.22
N ARG A 98 8.40 -22.39 4.57
CA ARG A 98 7.13 -22.41 3.82
C ARG A 98 6.36 -21.10 4.01
N LEU A 99 6.34 -20.56 5.24
CA LEU A 99 5.74 -19.25 5.51
C LEU A 99 6.46 -18.14 4.74
N GLY A 100 7.80 -18.15 4.74
CA GLY A 100 8.60 -17.21 3.94
C GLY A 100 8.29 -17.31 2.45
N PHE A 101 8.10 -18.52 1.91
CA PHE A 101 7.71 -18.72 0.52
C PHE A 101 6.30 -18.16 0.21
N SER A 102 5.38 -18.26 1.16
CA SER A 102 4.03 -17.69 1.05
C SER A 102 4.05 -16.16 0.99
N VAL A 103 4.89 -15.54 1.83
CA VAL A 103 5.13 -14.09 1.81
C VAL A 103 5.79 -13.66 0.51
N LEU A 104 6.76 -14.42 0.00
CA LEU A 104 7.40 -14.14 -1.29
C LEU A 104 6.40 -14.17 -2.45
N ILE A 105 5.53 -15.17 -2.51
CA ILE A 105 4.47 -15.24 -3.53
C ILE A 105 3.53 -14.03 -3.41
N SER A 106 3.16 -13.66 -2.18
CA SER A 106 2.32 -12.49 -1.92
C SER A 106 2.99 -11.19 -2.39
N GLY A 107 4.29 -11.03 -2.14
CA GLY A 107 5.09 -9.92 -2.62
C GLY A 107 5.21 -9.88 -4.15
N PHE A 108 5.38 -11.04 -4.80
CA PHE A 108 5.39 -11.13 -6.26
C PHE A 108 4.06 -10.69 -6.88
N ILE A 109 2.93 -11.11 -6.28
CA ILE A 109 1.60 -10.69 -6.73
C ILE A 109 1.45 -9.17 -6.59
N LEU A 110 1.83 -8.60 -5.44
CA LEU A 110 1.78 -7.15 -5.22
C LEU A 110 2.70 -6.37 -6.17
N CYS A 111 3.90 -6.90 -6.44
CA CYS A 111 4.83 -6.32 -7.39
C CYS A 111 4.22 -6.28 -8.80
N PHE A 112 3.66 -7.39 -9.26
CA PHE A 112 3.00 -7.45 -10.57
C PHE A 112 1.81 -6.48 -10.67
N LEU A 113 0.99 -6.42 -9.60
CA LEU A 113 -0.13 -5.49 -9.50
C LEU A 113 0.33 -4.03 -9.53
N SER A 114 1.44 -3.73 -8.85
CA SER A 114 2.09 -2.41 -8.89
C SER A 114 2.58 -2.05 -10.28
N THR A 115 3.25 -2.96 -10.97
CA THR A 115 3.78 -2.69 -12.32
C THR A 115 2.65 -2.39 -13.29
N LEU A 116 1.56 -3.15 -13.23
CA LEU A 116 0.38 -2.88 -14.05
C LEU A 116 -0.16 -1.48 -13.79
N VAL A 117 -0.38 -1.10 -12.52
CA VAL A 117 -0.89 0.24 -12.24
C VAL A 117 0.12 1.30 -12.71
N GLY A 118 1.44 1.04 -12.68
CA GLY A 118 2.47 2.03 -13.05
C GLY A 118 2.76 2.17 -14.53
N GLU A 119 2.32 1.20 -15.33
CA GLU A 119 2.43 1.28 -16.78
C GLU A 119 1.30 2.14 -17.37
N TYR A 120 0.14 2.17 -16.70
CA TYR A 120 -1.03 2.92 -17.17
C TYR A 120 -1.18 4.32 -16.53
N PHE A 121 -0.39 4.66 -15.51
CA PHE A 121 -0.43 5.94 -14.79
C PHE A 121 0.95 6.58 -14.71
#